data_AF-A0A081CY82-F1
#
_entry.id   AF-A0A081CY82-F1
#
_cell.length_a   1.000
_cell.length_b   1.000
_cell.length_c   1.000
_cell.angle_alpha   90.00
_cell.angle_beta   90.00
_cell.angle_gamma   90.00
#
_symmetry.space_group_name_H-M   'P 1'
#
loop_
_entity.id
_entity.type
_entity.pdbx_description
1 polymer ?
#
loop_
_entity_poly.entity_id
_entity_poly.type
_entity_poly.pdbx_seq_one_letter_code
_entity_poly.pdbx_strand_id
1 'polypeptide(L)'
;MEKRLAHYDLKTIIAIVKQRRAAVFTKTAIDGGRRMDLTVAEMIDVICGLNAKCLYKSMTTHNDNTVWQDVYRADTPGGRAYIKLTLRDNGALVIQFKELES
;
A
#
# COMPACT_ATOMS: atom_id res chain seq x y z
N MET A 1 6.65 -0.75 17.16
CA MET A 1 6.24 -2.16 17.36
C MET A 1 6.02 -2.82 16.01
N GLU A 2 6.13 -4.15 15.91
CA GLU A 2 5.90 -4.93 14.68
C GLU A 2 5.05 -6.18 14.98
N LYS A 3 4.16 -6.57 14.07
CA LYS A 3 3.35 -7.79 14.11
C LYS A 3 3.20 -8.42 12.73
N ARG A 4 2.88 -9.71 12.68
CA ARG A 4 2.62 -10.48 11.43
C ARG A 4 1.14 -10.60 11.07
N LEU A 5 0.34 -9.67 11.57
CA LEU A 5 -1.09 -9.56 11.27
C LEU A 5 -1.35 -8.16 10.75
N ALA A 6 -2.16 -8.02 9.70
CA ALA A 6 -2.54 -6.72 9.18
C ALA A 6 -3.22 -5.91 10.29
N HIS A 7 -2.94 -4.61 10.34
CA HIS A 7 -3.63 -3.70 11.23
C HIS A 7 -4.97 -3.28 10.63
N TYR A 8 -5.03 -3.07 9.31
CA TYR A 8 -6.23 -2.65 8.61
C TYR A 8 -6.89 -3.84 7.92
N ASP A 9 -8.22 -3.81 7.82
CA ASP A 9 -8.94 -4.78 7.00
C ASP A 9 -8.64 -4.52 5.50
N LEU A 10 -7.94 -5.46 4.88
CA LEU A 10 -7.55 -5.36 3.47
C LEU A 10 -8.76 -5.25 2.54
N LYS A 11 -9.91 -5.88 2.88
CA LYS A 11 -11.12 -5.77 2.04
C LYS A 11 -11.64 -4.34 2.02
N THR A 12 -11.65 -3.67 3.17
CA THR A 12 -11.99 -2.25 3.28
C THR A 12 -11.05 -1.38 2.45
N ILE A 13 -9.73 -1.64 2.50
CA ILE A 13 -8.76 -0.92 1.67
C ILE A 13 -9.05 -1.09 0.17
N ILE A 14 -9.26 -2.33 -0.28
CA ILE A 14 -9.56 -2.64 -1.68
C ILE A 14 -10.86 -1.93 -2.12
N ALA A 15 -11.88 -1.90 -1.26
CA ALA A 15 -13.13 -1.19 -1.54
C ALA A 15 -12.90 0.32 -1.75
N ILE A 16 -12.10 0.97 -0.88
CA ILE A 16 -11.74 2.39 -1.00
C ILE A 16 -11.02 2.65 -2.32
N VAL A 17 -10.04 1.82 -2.69
CA VAL A 17 -9.27 1.97 -3.94
C VAL A 17 -10.15 1.76 -5.16
N LYS A 18 -11.04 0.77 -5.16
CA LYS A 18 -12.01 0.55 -6.25
C LYS A 18 -12.96 1.73 -6.42
N GLN A 19 -13.45 2.30 -5.33
CA GLN A 19 -14.40 3.41 -5.35
C GLN A 19 -13.74 4.72 -5.80
N ARG A 20 -12.58 5.07 -5.22
CA ARG A 20 -11.91 6.35 -5.45
C ARG A 20 -10.97 6.36 -6.65
N ARG A 21 -10.56 5.18 -7.14
CA ARG A 21 -9.66 5.00 -8.28
C ARG A 21 -8.42 5.88 -8.14
N ALA A 22 -8.05 6.64 -9.17
CA ALA A 22 -6.89 7.53 -9.16
C ALA A 22 -6.90 8.56 -7.99
N ALA A 23 -8.09 8.96 -7.51
CA ALA A 23 -8.23 9.98 -6.46
C ALA A 23 -7.79 9.50 -5.06
N VAL A 24 -7.53 8.21 -4.86
CA VAL A 24 -6.99 7.69 -3.61
C VAL A 24 -5.48 7.94 -3.47
N PHE A 25 -4.77 8.16 -4.59
CA PHE A 25 -3.33 8.31 -4.58
C PHE A 25 -2.93 9.76 -4.37
N THR A 26 -1.98 9.97 -3.46
CA THR A 26 -1.26 11.25 -3.40
C THR A 26 -0.29 11.36 -4.56
N LYS A 27 0.17 12.57 -4.87
CA LYS A 27 1.22 12.79 -5.88
C LYS A 27 2.45 11.91 -5.62
N THR A 28 2.91 11.83 -4.38
CA THR A 28 4.05 10.98 -3.99
C THR A 28 3.80 9.50 -4.21
N ALA A 29 2.56 9.02 -4.05
CA ALA A 29 2.21 7.63 -4.34
C ALA A 29 2.30 7.36 -5.85
N ILE A 30 1.79 8.28 -6.68
CA ILE A 30 1.87 8.22 -8.15
C ILE A 30 3.34 8.25 -8.60
N ASP A 31 4.13 9.17 -8.08
CA ASP A 31 5.56 9.28 -8.42
C ASP A 31 6.35 8.03 -7.95
N GLY A 32 5.92 7.39 -6.86
CA GLY A 32 6.45 6.10 -6.42
C GLY A 32 6.16 4.98 -7.42
N GLY A 33 4.90 4.84 -7.86
CA GLY A 33 4.52 3.85 -8.87
C GLY A 33 5.20 4.08 -10.22
N ARG A 34 5.28 5.33 -10.67
CA ARG A 34 5.93 5.70 -11.94
C ARG A 34 7.42 5.43 -11.98
N ARG A 35 8.12 5.54 -10.85
CA ARG A 35 9.54 5.14 -10.76
C ARG A 35 9.74 3.64 -10.94
N MET A 36 8.68 2.85 -10.78
CA MET A 36 8.62 1.43 -11.08
C MET A 36 7.91 1.17 -12.42
N ASP A 37 7.85 2.17 -13.31
CA ASP A 37 7.18 2.08 -14.62
C ASP A 37 5.69 1.66 -14.57
N LEU A 38 5.02 1.87 -13.44
CA LEU A 38 3.60 1.57 -13.31
C LEU A 38 2.73 2.76 -13.74
N THR A 39 1.69 2.44 -14.51
CA THR A 39 0.54 3.33 -14.71
C THR A 39 -0.34 3.34 -13.46
N VAL A 40 -1.19 4.36 -13.32
CA VAL A 40 -2.16 4.42 -12.22
C VAL A 40 -3.16 3.27 -12.27
N ALA A 41 -3.50 2.76 -13.46
CA ALA A 41 -4.36 1.59 -13.61
C ALA A 41 -3.69 0.35 -13.03
N GLU A 42 -2.42 0.10 -13.36
CA GLU A 42 -1.67 -1.03 -12.81
C GLU A 42 -1.47 -0.88 -11.29
N MET A 43 -1.25 0.32 -10.77
CA MET A 43 -1.20 0.56 -9.33
C MET A 43 -2.52 0.15 -8.64
N ILE A 44 -3.67 0.44 -9.24
CA ILE A 44 -4.99 0.03 -8.74
C ILE A 44 -5.12 -1.50 -8.78
N ASP A 45 -4.75 -2.11 -9.89
CA ASP A 45 -4.86 -3.56 -10.09
C ASP A 45 -3.97 -4.33 -9.11
N VAL A 46 -2.74 -3.86 -8.90
CA VAL A 46 -1.80 -4.40 -7.91
C VAL A 46 -2.40 -4.36 -6.50
N ILE A 47 -3.00 -3.24 -6.08
CA ILE A 47 -3.63 -3.16 -4.75
C ILE A 47 -4.87 -4.05 -4.66
N CYS A 48 -5.67 -4.10 -5.73
CA CYS A 48 -6.85 -4.96 -5.78
C CYS A 48 -6.52 -6.46 -5.79
N GLY A 49 -5.31 -6.82 -6.24
CA GLY A 49 -4.79 -8.19 -6.22
C GLY A 49 -4.14 -8.63 -4.90
N LEU A 50 -3.95 -7.70 -3.96
CA LEU A 50 -3.39 -8.04 -2.64
C LEU A 50 -4.28 -9.04 -1.90
N ASN A 51 -3.63 -9.94 -1.17
CA ASN A 51 -4.30 -10.88 -0.27
C ASN A 51 -3.48 -11.06 1.02
N ALA A 52 -4.01 -11.83 1.97
CA ALA A 52 -3.37 -12.05 3.27
C ALA A 52 -1.97 -12.66 3.17
N LYS A 53 -1.69 -13.48 2.14
CA LYS A 53 -0.35 -14.08 1.92
C LYS A 53 0.68 -13.06 1.45
N CYS A 54 0.24 -11.94 0.88
CA CYS A 54 1.11 -10.85 0.47
C CYS A 54 1.60 -10.03 1.68
N LEU A 55 0.99 -10.15 2.86
CA LEU A 55 1.39 -9.39 4.03
C LEU A 55 2.81 -9.79 4.44
N TYR A 56 3.73 -8.83 4.41
CA TYR A 56 5.08 -9.01 4.94
C TYR A 56 5.10 -8.74 6.45
N LYS A 57 4.57 -7.58 6.86
CA LYS A 57 4.46 -7.17 8.26
C LYS A 57 3.53 -5.98 8.44
N SER A 58 3.11 -5.75 9.67
CA SER A 58 2.49 -4.50 10.10
C SER A 58 3.35 -3.88 11.19
N MET A 59 3.71 -2.61 11.06
CA MET A 59 4.59 -1.93 12.00
C MET A 59 4.16 -0.51 12.28
N THR A 60 4.49 0.00 13.45
CA THR A 60 4.29 1.43 13.76
C THR A 60 5.42 2.26 13.18
N THR A 61 5.17 3.55 12.93
CA THR A 61 6.23 4.47 12.54
C THR A 61 7.13 4.81 13.75
N HIS A 62 8.40 5.14 13.51
CA HIS A 62 9.33 5.47 14.60
C HIS A 62 8.91 6.75 15.34
N ASN A 63 8.36 7.72 14.61
CA ASN A 63 8.00 9.03 15.14
C ASN A 63 6.63 9.05 15.82
N ASP A 64 5.79 8.04 15.52
CA ASP A 64 4.44 7.93 16.08
C ASP A 64 4.02 6.45 16.16
N ASN A 65 3.93 5.97 17.40
CA ASN A 65 3.57 4.58 17.70
C ASN A 65 2.06 4.30 17.61
N THR A 66 1.24 5.32 17.35
CA THR A 66 -0.19 5.16 17.09
C THR A 66 -0.48 4.90 15.61
N VAL A 67 0.42 5.34 14.73
CA VAL A 67 0.29 5.18 13.29
C VAL A 67 0.85 3.84 12.84
N TRP A 68 -0.02 2.98 12.31
CA TRP A 68 0.35 1.69 11.75
C TRP A 68 0.57 1.75 10.23
N GLN A 69 1.47 0.91 9.75
CA GLN A 69 1.75 0.69 8.35
C GLN A 69 1.71 -0.80 8.07
N ASP A 70 0.73 -1.21 7.27
CA ASP A 70 0.71 -2.55 6.70
C ASP A 70 1.59 -2.57 5.46
N VAL A 71 2.57 -3.46 5.45
CA VAL A 71 3.56 -3.63 4.39
C VAL A 71 3.28 -4.95 3.69
N TYR A 72 2.91 -4.87 2.43
CA TYR A 72 2.71 -6.01 1.55
C TYR A 72 3.86 -6.16 0.57
N ARG A 73 4.13 -7.39 0.13
CA ARG A 73 4.99 -7.72 -1.01
C ARG A 73 4.12 -8.24 -2.13
N ALA A 74 4.29 -7.68 -3.32
CA ALA A 74 3.57 -8.13 -4.51
C ALA A 74 4.45 -8.05 -5.75
N ASP A 75 4.22 -8.96 -6.70
CA ASP A 75 4.73 -8.81 -8.05
C ASP A 75 3.91 -7.73 -8.78
N THR A 76 4.60 -6.89 -9.54
CA THR A 76 3.99 -5.85 -10.38
C THR A 76 4.59 -5.93 -11.78
N PRO A 77 3.98 -5.30 -12.81
CA PRO A 77 4.58 -5.21 -14.14
C PRO A 77 6.01 -4.64 -14.13
N GLY A 78 6.31 -3.73 -13.21
CA GLY A 78 7.63 -3.12 -13.01
C GLY A 78 8.54 -3.84 -12.02
N GLY A 79 8.29 -5.13 -11.73
CA GLY A 79 9.06 -5.91 -10.76
C GLY A 79 8.41 -6.00 -9.38
N ARG A 80 9.12 -6.56 -8.41
CA ARG A 80 8.56 -6.76 -7.05
C ARG A 80 8.52 -5.45 -6.29
N ALA A 81 7.42 -5.23 -5.57
CA ALA A 81 7.21 -4.02 -4.78
C ALA A 81 6.90 -4.34 -3.31
N TYR A 82 7.39 -3.48 -2.43
CA TYR A 82 6.71 -3.18 -1.19
C TYR A 82 5.56 -2.20 -1.43
N ILE A 83 4.37 -2.59 -0.98
CA ILE A 83 3.18 -1.74 -0.97
C ILE A 83 2.84 -1.44 0.48
N LYS A 84 2.93 -0.17 0.84
CA LYS A 84 2.72 0.30 2.21
C LYS A 84 1.39 1.02 2.30
N LEU A 85 0.57 0.61 3.27
CA LEU A 85 -0.77 1.12 3.48
C LEU A 85 -0.89 1.67 4.91
N THR A 86 -1.32 2.92 5.02
CA THR A 86 -1.59 3.58 6.30
C THR A 86 -2.93 4.28 6.21
N LEU A 87 -3.89 3.89 7.05
CA LEU A 87 -5.14 4.61 7.21
C LEU A 87 -4.98 5.63 8.34
N ARG A 88 -5.24 6.90 8.03
CA ARG A 88 -5.21 8.02 8.98
C ARG A 88 -6.56 8.14 9.70
N ASP A 89 -6.57 8.78 10.87
CA ASP A 89 -7.77 8.96 11.70
C ASP A 89 -8.88 9.74 10.98
N ASN A 90 -8.52 10.62 10.04
CA ASN A 90 -9.47 11.34 9.19
C ASN A 90 -10.01 10.49 8.01
N GLY A 91 -9.72 9.19 7.98
CA GLY A 91 -10.14 8.26 6.92
C GLY A 91 -9.31 8.33 5.65
N ALA A 92 -8.24 9.13 5.59
CA ALA A 92 -7.36 9.18 4.42
C ALA A 92 -6.48 7.93 4.34
N LEU A 93 -6.50 7.26 3.19
CA LEU A 93 -5.60 6.15 2.89
C LEU A 93 -4.32 6.68 2.23
N VAL A 94 -3.19 6.52 2.91
CA VAL A 94 -1.86 6.81 2.39
C VAL A 94 -1.26 5.54 1.82
N ILE A 95 -0.82 5.62 0.56
CA ILE A 95 -0.26 4.51 -0.20
C ILE A 95 1.16 4.87 -0.62
N GLN A 96 2.08 3.92 -0.52
CA GLN A 96 3.43 4.06 -1.07
C GLN A 96 3.83 2.77 -1.79
N PHE A 97 4.33 2.93 -3.01
CA PHE A 97 5.06 1.92 -3.76
C PHE A 97 6.55 2.14 -3.55
N LYS A 98 7.26 1.06 -3.24
CA LYS A 98 8.72 1.05 -3.17
C LYS A 98 9.21 -0.25 -3.81
N GLU A 99 10.17 -0.16 -4.70
CA GLU A 99 10.81 -1.34 -5.27
C GLU A 99 11.39 -2.25 -4.18
N LEU A 100 11.22 -3.56 -4.38
CA LEU A 100 11.88 -4.58 -3.58
C LEU A 100 13.25 -4.83 -4.21
N GLU A 101 14.22 -3.99 -3.85
CA GLU A 101 15.63 -4.23 -4.20
C GLU A 101 16.05 -5.61 -3.66
N SER A 102 16.58 -6.43 -4.56
CA SER A 102 17.14 -7.76 -4.30
C SER A 102 18.56 -7.69 -3.77
#